data_AF-A0A938DH68-F1
#
_entry.id   AF-A0A938DH68-F1
#
_cell.length_a   1.000
_cell.length_b   1.000
_cell.length_c   1.000
_cell.angle_alpha   90.00
_cell.angle_beta   90.00
_cell.angle_gamma   90.00
#
_symmetry.space_group_name_H-M   'P 1'
#
loop_
_entity.id
_entity.type
_entity.pdbx_description
1 polymer ?
#
loop_
_entity_poly.entity_id
_entity_poly.type
_entity_poly.pdbx_seq_one_letter_code
_entity_poly.pdbx_strand_id
1 'polypeptide(L)'
;VGHIVAMTGDGVNDAPALKQADCGIAVSGATDAARSAAALILTAPGLSTIINAIRVSRQIFQRIESYIHYRIAMTLDIMIVVVASIVLFEFQPLTAIMIVALALLDDIPIMTIAYDNVPVAPRPVRWDMQRIFFFASLMGLIAVAETFGFLLIGMRWTLDDSLQAMIPIDPGQLQTLLFLQLAVGGHLLLFSVRTKKAIFAPPYPSARLFWAIVATQVVAVLLCLYGVGVDAVPGAAIVGVWLYCLLWVVAAEIVKIIYWRLAGRREKSLAAGGVALAG
;
A
#
# COMPACT_ATOMS: atom_id res chain seq x y z
N VAL A 1 -29.05 -15.54 -8.56
CA VAL A 1 -29.26 -14.22 -7.91
C VAL A 1 -27.94 -13.83 -7.25
N GLY A 2 -27.42 -12.61 -7.48
CA GLY A 2 -26.10 -12.18 -6.97
C GLY A 2 -24.91 -12.23 -7.96
N HIS A 3 -25.19 -12.30 -9.27
CA HIS A 3 -24.19 -12.05 -10.31
C HIS A 3 -24.08 -10.56 -10.58
N ILE A 4 -22.87 -10.10 -10.93
CA ILE A 4 -22.65 -8.75 -11.45
C ILE A 4 -22.86 -8.84 -12.95
N VAL A 5 -23.81 -8.08 -13.48
CA VAL A 5 -24.27 -8.15 -14.86
C VAL A 5 -23.86 -6.89 -15.62
N ALA A 6 -23.10 -7.09 -16.69
CA ALA A 6 -22.88 -6.07 -17.69
C ALA A 6 -23.79 -6.33 -18.89
N MET A 7 -24.40 -5.28 -19.44
CA MET A 7 -25.28 -5.36 -20.61
C MET A 7 -24.75 -4.45 -21.70
N THR A 8 -24.71 -4.93 -22.93
CA THR A 8 -24.33 -4.13 -24.11
C THR A 8 -25.57 -3.73 -24.89
N GLY A 9 -25.60 -2.51 -25.42
CA GLY A 9 -26.71 -2.00 -26.23
C GLY A 9 -26.27 -0.94 -27.22
N ASP A 10 -27.10 -0.71 -28.22
CA ASP A 10 -26.86 0.24 -29.32
C ASP A 10 -28.05 1.19 -29.56
N GLY A 11 -29.27 0.73 -29.25
CA GLY A 11 -30.51 1.43 -29.56
C GLY A 11 -31.18 2.12 -28.38
N VAL A 12 -32.16 2.98 -28.68
CA VAL A 12 -33.01 3.66 -27.68
C VAL A 12 -33.76 2.64 -26.81
N ASN A 13 -34.14 1.50 -27.39
CA ASN A 13 -34.85 0.43 -26.71
C ASN A 13 -33.99 -0.26 -25.63
N ASP A 14 -32.66 -0.20 -25.75
CA ASP A 14 -31.74 -0.78 -24.78
C ASP A 14 -31.51 0.13 -23.57
N ALA A 15 -31.88 1.41 -23.66
CA ALA A 15 -31.58 2.39 -22.62
C ALA A 15 -32.09 1.99 -21.22
N PRO A 16 -33.31 1.44 -21.03
CA PRO A 16 -33.77 0.97 -19.71
C PRO A 16 -32.91 -0.17 -19.16
N ALA A 17 -32.54 -1.14 -20.02
CA ALA A 17 -31.73 -2.29 -19.63
C ALA A 17 -30.27 -1.89 -19.34
N LEU A 18 -29.69 -0.99 -20.12
CA LEU A 18 -28.38 -0.40 -19.88
C LEU A 18 -28.32 0.32 -18.53
N LYS A 19 -29.40 1.03 -18.19
CA LYS A 19 -29.50 1.75 -16.91
C LYS A 19 -29.69 0.83 -15.71
N GLN A 20 -30.36 -0.30 -15.90
CA GLN A 20 -30.63 -1.27 -14.83
C GLN A 20 -29.46 -2.23 -14.57
N ALA A 21 -28.62 -2.48 -15.57
CA ALA A 21 -27.44 -3.33 -15.41
C ALA A 21 -26.43 -2.73 -14.42
N ASP A 22 -25.66 -3.57 -13.73
CA ASP A 22 -24.56 -3.11 -12.86
C ASP A 22 -23.52 -2.32 -13.67
N CYS A 23 -23.38 -2.64 -14.96
CA CYS A 23 -22.59 -1.86 -15.92
C CYS A 23 -23.24 -1.91 -17.32
N GLY A 24 -23.96 -0.86 -17.69
CA GLY A 24 -24.42 -0.66 -19.07
C GLY A 24 -23.27 -0.20 -19.98
N ILE A 25 -23.12 -0.85 -21.13
CA ILE A 25 -22.07 -0.60 -22.12
C ILE A 25 -22.71 -0.21 -23.46
N ALA A 26 -22.52 1.04 -23.88
CA ALA A 26 -22.92 1.48 -25.22
C ALA A 26 -21.81 1.13 -26.22
N VAL A 27 -22.18 0.45 -27.32
CA VAL A 27 -21.22 0.10 -28.37
C VAL A 27 -20.82 1.31 -29.22
N SER A 28 -19.72 1.17 -29.97
CA SER A 28 -19.29 2.19 -30.92
C SER A 28 -20.37 2.46 -31.97
N GLY A 29 -20.79 3.72 -32.10
CA GLY A 29 -21.88 4.11 -33.01
C GLY A 29 -23.29 4.01 -32.41
N ALA A 30 -23.42 3.69 -31.13
CA ALA A 30 -24.72 3.65 -30.45
C ALA A 30 -25.45 5.02 -30.48
N THR A 31 -26.77 4.95 -30.43
CA THR A 31 -27.66 6.13 -30.35
C THR A 31 -27.32 7.02 -29.15
N ASP A 32 -27.61 8.32 -29.23
CA ASP A 32 -27.35 9.25 -28.12
C ASP A 32 -28.11 8.87 -26.84
N ALA A 33 -29.30 8.27 -26.99
CA ALA A 33 -30.08 7.74 -25.89
C ALA A 33 -29.36 6.56 -25.20
N ALA A 34 -28.84 5.59 -25.96
CA ALA A 34 -28.08 4.47 -25.41
C ALA A 34 -26.78 4.94 -24.74
N ARG A 35 -26.05 5.89 -25.36
CA ARG A 35 -24.83 6.49 -24.77
C ARG A 35 -25.11 7.23 -23.47
N SER A 36 -26.23 7.94 -23.40
CA SER A 36 -26.63 8.67 -22.18
C SER A 36 -27.07 7.75 -21.05
N ALA A 37 -27.58 6.55 -21.37
CA ALA A 37 -28.00 5.56 -20.39
C ALA A 37 -26.85 4.68 -19.87
N ALA A 38 -25.81 4.45 -20.68
CA ALA A 38 -24.68 3.58 -20.37
C ALA A 38 -23.68 4.20 -19.38
N ALA A 39 -23.01 3.35 -18.60
CA ALA A 39 -21.91 3.72 -17.72
C ALA A 39 -20.55 3.71 -18.43
N LEU A 40 -20.44 2.99 -19.56
CA LEU A 40 -19.22 2.88 -20.37
C LEU A 40 -19.57 2.99 -21.84
N ILE A 41 -18.85 3.84 -22.57
CA ILE A 41 -19.04 4.05 -24.01
C ILE A 41 -17.80 3.52 -24.74
N LEU A 42 -18.00 2.56 -25.65
CA LEU A 42 -16.92 2.03 -26.47
C LEU A 42 -16.62 2.97 -27.64
N THR A 43 -15.38 3.40 -27.73
CA THR A 43 -14.88 4.22 -28.86
C THR A 43 -14.36 3.38 -30.03
N ALA A 44 -14.27 2.06 -29.84
CA ALA A 44 -13.88 1.10 -30.86
C ALA A 44 -14.86 -0.08 -30.87
N PRO A 45 -15.22 -0.61 -32.05
CA PRO A 45 -16.13 -1.75 -32.16
C PRO A 45 -15.48 -3.05 -31.66
N GLY A 46 -16.32 -4.05 -31.40
CA GLY A 46 -15.89 -5.43 -31.15
C GLY A 46 -15.82 -5.84 -29.68
N LEU A 47 -16.06 -7.13 -29.45
CA LEU A 47 -16.03 -7.77 -28.13
C LEU A 47 -14.63 -7.71 -27.47
N SER A 48 -13.58 -7.62 -28.28
CA SER A 48 -12.19 -7.45 -27.82
C SER A 48 -12.01 -6.21 -26.93
N THR A 49 -12.71 -5.12 -27.24
CA THR A 49 -12.65 -3.87 -26.46
C THR A 49 -13.24 -4.07 -25.06
N ILE A 50 -14.32 -4.83 -24.94
CA ILE A 50 -14.94 -5.19 -23.65
C ILE A 50 -14.00 -6.09 -22.84
N ILE A 51 -13.39 -7.10 -23.47
CA ILE A 51 -12.42 -7.98 -22.81
C ILE A 51 -11.23 -7.17 -22.28
N ASN A 52 -10.74 -6.20 -23.06
CA ASN A 52 -9.66 -5.32 -22.63
C ASN A 52 -10.08 -4.41 -21.46
N ALA A 53 -11.28 -3.83 -21.50
CA ALA A 53 -11.81 -3.03 -20.40
C ALA A 53 -11.92 -3.85 -19.09
N ILE A 54 -12.42 -5.09 -19.17
CA ILE A 54 -12.47 -6.00 -18.02
C ILE A 54 -11.07 -6.32 -17.48
N ARG A 55 -10.10 -6.56 -18.38
CA ARG A 55 -8.71 -6.83 -18.00
C ARG A 55 -8.11 -5.65 -17.24
N VAL A 56 -8.23 -4.43 -17.77
CA VAL A 56 -7.72 -3.21 -17.15
C VAL A 56 -8.42 -2.93 -15.83
N SER A 57 -9.75 -3.11 -15.75
CA SER A 57 -10.51 -2.96 -14.51
C SER A 57 -10.00 -3.88 -13.40
N ARG A 58 -9.70 -5.15 -13.71
CA ARG A 58 -9.12 -6.10 -12.73
C ARG A 58 -7.72 -5.70 -12.26
N GLN A 59 -6.93 -5.06 -13.11
CA GLN A 59 -5.61 -4.53 -12.73
C GLN A 59 -5.75 -3.31 -11.83
N ILE A 60 -6.65 -2.38 -12.17
CA ILE A 60 -6.96 -1.22 -11.33
C ILE A 60 -7.41 -1.68 -9.94
N PHE A 61 -8.29 -2.68 -9.86
CA PHE A 61 -8.74 -3.23 -8.58
C PHE A 61 -7.56 -3.70 -7.69
N GLN A 62 -6.58 -4.40 -8.26
CA GLN A 62 -5.41 -4.85 -7.49
C GLN A 62 -4.55 -3.67 -7.02
N ARG A 63 -4.36 -2.64 -7.85
CA ARG A 63 -3.62 -1.43 -7.45
C ARG A 63 -4.31 -0.70 -6.30
N ILE A 64 -5.65 -0.62 -6.33
CA ILE A 64 -6.44 -0.04 -5.23
C ILE A 64 -6.31 -0.92 -3.97
N GLU A 65 -6.33 -2.25 -4.10
CA GLU A 65 -6.13 -3.17 -2.96
C GLU A 65 -4.77 -2.89 -2.28
N SER A 66 -3.69 -2.78 -3.06
CA SER A 66 -2.35 -2.44 -2.54
C SER A 66 -2.29 -1.07 -1.87
N TYR A 67 -2.95 -0.06 -2.45
CA TYR A 67 -3.08 1.26 -1.85
C TYR A 67 -3.80 1.20 -0.50
N ILE A 68 -4.92 0.47 -0.42
CA ILE A 68 -5.70 0.35 0.82
C ILE A 68 -4.88 -0.35 1.90
N HIS A 69 -4.19 -1.44 1.57
CA HIS A 69 -3.32 -2.15 2.51
C HIS A 69 -2.25 -1.24 3.09
N TYR A 70 -1.56 -0.49 2.22
CA TYR A 70 -0.56 0.49 2.62
C TYR A 70 -1.15 1.58 3.52
N ARG A 71 -2.24 2.22 3.06
CA ARG A 71 -2.81 3.38 3.74
C ARG A 71 -3.31 3.03 5.13
N ILE A 72 -3.99 1.90 5.29
CA ILE A 72 -4.47 1.44 6.61
C ILE A 72 -3.28 1.11 7.51
N ALA A 73 -2.29 0.36 7.02
CA ALA A 73 -1.14 -0.03 7.83
C ALA A 73 -0.35 1.17 8.36
N MET A 74 -0.03 2.14 7.49
CA MET A 74 0.69 3.35 7.88
C MET A 74 -0.13 4.26 8.80
N THR A 75 -1.45 4.34 8.60
CA THR A 75 -2.30 5.13 9.49
C THR A 75 -2.32 4.54 10.90
N LEU A 76 -2.37 3.21 11.01
CA LEU A 76 -2.29 2.53 12.31
C LEU A 76 -0.93 2.76 12.97
N ASP A 77 0.16 2.65 12.21
CA ASP A 77 1.52 2.86 12.70
C ASP A 77 1.70 4.26 13.30
N ILE A 78 1.53 5.29 12.47
CA ILE A 78 1.72 6.68 12.89
C ILE A 78 0.79 7.02 14.06
N MET A 79 -0.49 6.65 13.98
CA MET A 79 -1.45 7.01 15.03
C MET A 79 -1.11 6.33 16.37
N ILE A 80 -0.85 5.02 16.36
CA ILE A 80 -0.57 4.27 17.60
C ILE A 80 0.76 4.72 18.19
N VAL A 81 1.82 4.82 17.38
CA VAL A 81 3.14 5.20 17.87
C VAL A 81 3.14 6.63 18.39
N VAL A 82 2.58 7.60 17.65
CA VAL A 82 2.57 9.01 18.09
C VAL A 82 1.80 9.14 19.41
N VAL A 83 0.60 8.56 19.51
CA VAL A 83 -0.21 8.66 20.72
C VAL A 83 0.45 7.93 21.89
N ALA A 84 0.93 6.70 21.68
CA ALA A 84 1.57 5.92 22.73
C ALA A 84 2.87 6.59 23.23
N SER A 85 3.65 7.20 22.33
CA SER A 85 4.90 7.89 22.70
C SER A 85 4.65 9.06 23.63
N ILE A 86 3.63 9.86 23.32
CA ILE A 86 3.26 11.03 24.12
C ILE A 86 2.71 10.59 25.48
N VAL A 87 1.81 9.60 25.50
CA VAL A 87 1.12 9.17 26.73
C VAL A 87 2.04 8.39 27.67
N LEU A 88 2.91 7.53 27.13
CA LEU A 88 3.73 6.61 27.95
C LEU A 88 5.09 7.18 28.31
N PHE A 89 5.67 8.05 27.46
CA PHE A 89 7.04 8.54 27.62
C PHE A 89 7.17 10.06 27.65
N GLU A 90 6.05 10.79 27.58
CA GLU A 90 6.05 12.26 27.47
C GLU A 90 6.94 12.79 26.33
N PHE A 91 7.15 11.94 25.31
CA PHE A 91 8.02 12.22 24.18
C PHE A 91 7.16 12.47 22.95
N GLN A 92 7.37 13.60 22.30
CA GLN A 92 6.75 13.90 21.02
C GLN A 92 7.65 13.33 19.90
N PRO A 93 7.25 12.26 19.19
CA PRO A 93 8.14 11.60 18.24
C PRO A 93 8.28 12.34 16.91
N LEU A 94 7.28 13.13 16.52
CA LEU A 94 7.27 13.88 15.27
C LEU A 94 6.85 15.32 15.52
N THR A 95 7.55 16.26 14.88
CA THR A 95 7.15 17.66 14.82
C THR A 95 6.13 17.90 13.68
N ALA A 96 5.43 19.04 13.71
CA ALA A 96 4.47 19.36 12.66
C ALA A 96 5.12 19.43 11.26
N ILE A 97 6.34 19.97 11.17
CA ILE A 97 7.07 20.07 9.90
C ILE A 97 7.49 18.67 9.39
N MET A 98 7.87 17.74 10.28
CA MET A 98 8.16 16.35 9.92
C MET A 98 6.92 15.63 9.39
N ILE A 99 5.75 15.85 9.99
CA ILE A 99 4.49 15.25 9.51
C ILE A 99 4.15 15.76 8.11
N VAL A 100 4.30 17.06 7.86
CA VAL A 100 4.07 17.64 6.53
C VAL A 100 5.07 17.09 5.52
N ALA A 101 6.36 17.00 5.89
CA ALA A 101 7.39 16.43 5.04
C ALA A 101 7.12 14.96 4.71
N LEU A 102 6.72 14.14 5.70
CA LEU A 102 6.31 12.74 5.48
C LEU A 102 5.15 12.64 4.49
N ALA A 103 4.09 13.44 4.68
CA ALA A 103 2.94 13.43 3.80
C ALA A 103 3.33 13.75 2.33
N LEU A 104 4.17 14.77 2.13
CA LEU A 104 4.65 15.14 0.79
C LEU A 104 5.53 14.06 0.15
N LEU A 105 6.43 13.45 0.94
CA LEU A 105 7.31 12.39 0.47
C LEU A 105 6.54 11.11 0.13
N ASP A 106 5.45 10.82 0.84
CA ASP A 106 4.59 9.66 0.61
C ASP A 106 3.67 9.82 -0.60
N ASP A 107 3.14 11.03 -0.83
CA ASP A 107 2.14 11.26 -1.88
C ASP A 107 2.67 10.97 -3.29
N ILE A 108 3.96 11.22 -3.53
CA ILE A 108 4.60 10.98 -4.83
C ILE A 108 4.55 9.48 -5.19
N PRO A 109 5.09 8.55 -4.39
CA PRO A 109 4.94 7.11 -4.60
C PRO A 109 3.50 6.64 -4.67
N ILE A 110 2.62 7.18 -3.83
CA ILE A 110 1.20 6.79 -3.81
C ILE A 110 0.53 7.04 -5.16
N MET A 111 0.77 8.20 -5.79
CA MET A 111 0.28 8.48 -7.14
C MET A 111 0.83 7.47 -8.16
N THR A 112 2.07 7.02 -8.00
CA THR A 112 2.68 6.06 -8.93
C THR A 112 2.20 4.62 -8.75
N ILE A 113 1.56 4.25 -7.63
CA ILE A 113 0.89 2.94 -7.45
C ILE A 113 -0.15 2.71 -8.55
N ALA A 114 -0.81 3.77 -9.02
CA ALA A 114 -1.78 3.71 -10.11
C ALA A 114 -1.19 3.16 -11.43
N TYR A 115 0.14 3.20 -11.58
CA TYR A 115 0.87 2.69 -12.74
C TYR A 115 1.61 1.37 -12.47
N ASP A 116 1.46 0.77 -11.29
CA ASP A 116 2.25 -0.40 -10.91
C ASP A 116 1.93 -1.64 -11.77
N ASN A 117 2.92 -2.51 -11.92
CA ASN A 117 2.80 -3.78 -12.64
C ASN A 117 2.07 -4.81 -11.78
N VAL A 118 0.84 -5.15 -12.17
CA VAL A 118 0.01 -6.13 -11.48
C VAL A 118 -0.52 -7.19 -12.44
N PRO A 119 -0.61 -8.47 -12.02
CA PRO A 119 -1.13 -9.52 -12.86
C PRO A 119 -2.64 -9.35 -13.03
N VAL A 120 -3.17 -9.77 -14.18
CA VAL A 120 -4.62 -9.80 -14.38
C VAL A 120 -5.20 -10.94 -13.55
N ALA A 121 -6.16 -10.65 -12.67
CA ALA A 121 -6.87 -11.70 -11.93
C ALA A 121 -7.59 -12.65 -12.90
N PRO A 122 -7.40 -13.98 -12.80
CA PRO A 122 -8.03 -14.93 -13.71
C PRO A 122 -9.55 -15.00 -13.52
N ARG A 123 -10.02 -14.79 -12.29
CA ARG A 123 -11.44 -14.79 -11.92
C ARG A 123 -11.94 -13.36 -11.64
N PRO A 124 -13.27 -13.12 -11.71
CA PRO A 124 -13.85 -11.87 -11.24
C PRO A 124 -13.43 -11.56 -9.81
N VAL A 125 -13.04 -10.31 -9.57
CA VAL A 125 -12.66 -9.81 -8.25
C VAL A 125 -13.86 -9.19 -7.56
N ARG A 126 -13.92 -9.30 -6.23
CA ARG A 126 -14.95 -8.69 -5.39
C ARG A 126 -14.28 -8.11 -4.15
N TRP A 127 -14.88 -7.05 -3.60
CA TRP A 127 -14.45 -6.48 -2.32
C TRP A 127 -14.72 -7.47 -1.19
N ASP A 128 -13.65 -7.90 -0.53
CA ASP A 128 -13.68 -8.65 0.73
C ASP A 128 -13.08 -7.75 1.81
N MET A 129 -13.91 -6.83 2.33
CA MET A 129 -13.45 -5.81 3.26
C MET A 129 -12.87 -6.42 4.54
N GLN A 130 -13.45 -7.52 5.03
CA GLN A 130 -12.95 -8.20 6.22
C GLN A 130 -11.51 -8.69 6.02
N ARG A 131 -11.24 -9.34 4.88
CA ARG A 131 -9.89 -9.78 4.54
C ARG A 131 -8.93 -8.61 4.36
N ILE A 132 -9.38 -7.55 3.69
CA ILE A 132 -8.56 -6.37 3.43
C ILE A 132 -8.15 -5.71 4.74
N PHE A 133 -9.12 -5.42 5.61
CA PHE A 133 -8.84 -4.84 6.92
C PHE A 133 -7.98 -5.75 7.78
N PHE A 134 -8.25 -7.06 7.80
CA PHE A 134 -7.44 -7.98 8.62
C PHE A 134 -5.97 -8.02 8.16
N PHE A 135 -5.72 -8.15 6.86
CA PHE A 135 -4.35 -8.16 6.34
C PHE A 135 -3.66 -6.82 6.57
N ALA A 136 -4.33 -5.71 6.27
CA ALA A 136 -3.78 -4.38 6.46
C ALA A 136 -3.46 -4.07 7.92
N SER A 137 -4.35 -4.44 8.85
CA SER A 137 -4.11 -4.31 10.30
C SER A 137 -2.98 -5.21 10.79
N LEU A 138 -2.86 -6.44 10.26
CA LEU A 138 -1.73 -7.32 10.60
C LEU A 138 -0.40 -6.69 10.18
N MET A 139 -0.31 -6.17 8.95
CA MET A 139 0.88 -5.47 8.48
C MET A 139 1.12 -4.17 9.26
N GLY A 140 0.05 -3.44 9.61
CA GLY A 140 0.12 -2.23 10.45
C GLY A 140 0.66 -2.52 11.84
N LEU A 141 0.26 -3.62 12.49
CA LEU A 141 0.80 -4.00 13.80
C LEU A 141 2.29 -4.37 13.73
N ILE A 142 2.76 -4.94 12.62
CA ILE A 142 4.19 -5.16 12.39
C ILE A 142 4.92 -3.83 12.26
N ALA A 143 4.38 -2.89 11.49
CA ALA A 143 4.93 -1.54 11.37
C ALA A 143 4.96 -0.80 12.73
N VAL A 144 3.90 -0.89 13.53
CA VAL A 144 3.88 -0.39 14.91
C VAL A 144 5.00 -1.00 15.73
N ALA A 145 5.20 -2.33 15.67
CA ALA A 145 6.26 -3.00 16.41
C ALA A 145 7.66 -2.59 15.94
N GLU A 146 7.84 -2.37 14.63
CA GLU A 146 9.06 -1.82 14.04
C GLU A 146 9.31 -0.40 14.57
N THR A 147 8.40 0.53 14.36
CA THR A 147 8.57 1.95 14.71
C THR A 147 8.68 2.14 16.22
N PHE A 148 7.86 1.45 17.01
CA PHE A 148 7.93 1.51 18.49
C PHE A 148 9.20 0.84 19.02
N GLY A 149 9.62 -0.29 18.42
CA GLY A 149 10.89 -0.93 18.76
C GLY A 149 12.08 -0.01 18.47
N PHE A 150 12.05 0.71 17.35
CA PHE A 150 13.06 1.71 16.99
C PHE A 150 13.10 2.85 18.01
N LEU A 151 11.93 3.37 18.40
CA LEU A 151 11.82 4.40 19.45
C LEU A 151 12.45 3.94 20.76
N LEU A 152 12.12 2.73 21.24
CA LEU A 152 12.65 2.21 22.50
C LEU A 152 14.17 2.04 22.47
N ILE A 153 14.71 1.55 21.34
CA ILE A 153 16.15 1.44 21.13
C ILE A 153 16.78 2.84 21.14
N GLY A 154 16.17 3.80 20.44
CA GLY A 154 16.65 5.18 20.37
C GLY A 154 16.62 5.89 21.72
N MET A 155 15.56 5.76 22.51
CA MET A 155 15.48 6.28 23.88
C MET A 155 16.52 5.67 24.80
N ARG A 156 16.79 4.37 24.66
CA ARG A 156 17.90 3.75 25.39
C ARG A 156 19.25 4.29 24.93
N TRP A 157 19.41 4.52 23.63
CA TRP A 157 20.63 5.07 23.05
C TRP A 157 20.93 6.48 23.56
N THR A 158 19.92 7.33 23.76
CA THR A 158 20.09 8.69 24.29
C THR A 158 20.49 8.73 25.77
N LEU A 159 20.22 7.66 26.52
CA LEU A 159 20.50 7.58 27.96
C LEU A 159 21.79 6.80 28.31
N ASP A 160 22.33 6.02 27.38
CA ASP A 160 23.49 5.15 27.63
C ASP A 160 24.79 5.79 27.14
N ASP A 161 25.65 6.19 28.08
CA ASP A 161 26.94 6.85 27.80
C ASP A 161 27.84 6.02 26.87
N SER A 162 27.76 4.69 26.93
CA SER A 162 28.58 3.81 26.09
C SER A 162 28.12 3.82 24.63
N LEU A 163 26.81 3.94 24.39
CA LEU A 163 26.24 4.04 23.06
C LEU A 163 26.41 5.45 22.47
N GLN A 164 26.27 6.48 23.31
CA GLN A 164 26.57 7.87 22.96
C GLN A 164 28.03 8.07 22.54
N ALA A 165 28.96 7.33 23.17
CA ALA A 165 30.36 7.34 22.76
C ALA A 165 30.61 6.74 21.36
N MET A 166 29.73 5.84 20.89
CA MET A 166 29.82 5.27 19.53
C MET A 166 29.21 6.21 18.50
N ILE A 167 27.97 6.63 18.74
CA ILE A 167 27.24 7.57 17.88
C ILE A 167 26.52 8.55 18.80
N PRO A 168 26.95 9.83 18.84
CA PRO A 168 26.30 10.85 19.65
C PRO A 168 24.97 11.21 19.01
N ILE A 169 23.89 11.04 19.76
CA ILE A 169 22.52 11.29 19.31
C ILE A 169 21.79 12.03 20.44
N ASP A 170 21.30 13.23 20.14
CA ASP A 170 20.45 14.00 21.06
C ASP A 170 18.95 13.67 20.87
N PRO A 171 18.06 14.13 21.78
CA PRO A 171 16.62 13.86 21.66
C PRO A 171 15.96 14.42 20.38
N GLY A 172 16.46 15.52 19.81
CA GLY A 172 15.92 16.11 18.57
C GLY A 172 16.36 15.33 17.31
N GLN A 173 17.60 14.85 17.33
CA GLN A 173 18.14 13.89 16.38
C GLN A 173 17.38 12.56 16.45
N LEU A 174 16.94 12.10 17.62
CA LEU A 174 16.06 10.93 17.73
C LEU A 174 14.72 11.13 17.01
N GLN A 175 14.09 12.31 17.11
CA GLN A 175 12.89 12.65 16.33
C GLN A 175 13.18 12.60 14.82
N THR A 176 14.35 13.10 14.41
CA THR A 176 14.77 13.06 12.99
C THR A 176 15.01 11.64 12.50
N LEU A 177 15.59 10.77 13.33
CA LEU A 177 15.78 9.36 13.01
C LEU A 177 14.45 8.61 12.93
N LEU A 178 13.47 8.95 13.78
CA LEU A 178 12.10 8.42 13.69
C LEU A 178 11.39 8.89 12.42
N PHE A 179 11.51 10.16 12.06
CA PHE A 179 11.04 10.68 10.78
C PHE A 179 11.62 9.87 9.60
N LEU A 180 12.94 9.66 9.61
CA LEU A 180 13.60 8.88 8.56
C LEU A 180 13.14 7.42 8.57
N GLN A 181 13.02 6.79 9.74
CA GLN A 181 12.58 5.41 9.86
C GLN A 181 11.15 5.24 9.34
N LEU A 182 10.23 6.14 9.65
CA LEU A 182 8.87 6.10 9.10
C LEU A 182 8.86 6.30 7.58
N ALA A 183 9.70 7.20 7.05
CA ALA A 183 9.81 7.41 5.61
C ALA A 183 10.40 6.19 4.89
N VAL A 184 11.43 5.55 5.44
CA VAL A 184 12.09 4.37 4.86
C VAL A 184 11.20 3.13 5.02
N GLY A 185 10.77 2.86 6.25
CA GLY A 185 9.91 1.74 6.63
C GLY A 185 8.58 1.75 5.89
N GLY A 186 7.93 2.92 5.75
CA GLY A 186 6.71 3.06 4.98
C GLY A 186 6.90 2.68 3.51
N HIS A 187 7.90 3.22 2.82
CA HIS A 187 8.13 2.86 1.42
C HIS A 187 8.55 1.39 1.22
N LEU A 188 9.29 0.81 2.17
CA LEU A 188 9.61 -0.62 2.14
C LEU A 188 8.36 -1.49 2.38
N LEU A 189 7.49 -1.09 3.30
CA LEU A 189 6.19 -1.71 3.51
C LEU A 189 5.33 -1.62 2.25
N LEU A 190 5.36 -0.50 1.52
CA LEU A 190 4.67 -0.37 0.23
C LEU A 190 5.14 -1.43 -0.78
N PHE A 191 6.46 -1.65 -0.90
CA PHE A 191 7.00 -2.73 -1.73
C PHE A 191 6.57 -4.13 -1.24
N SER A 192 6.36 -4.30 0.07
CA SER A 192 5.84 -5.54 0.64
C SER A 192 4.39 -5.80 0.25
N VAL A 193 3.50 -4.83 0.48
CA VAL A 193 2.05 -4.99 0.33
C VAL A 193 1.54 -4.91 -1.11
N ARG A 194 2.36 -4.42 -2.06
CA ARG A 194 2.00 -4.42 -3.50
C ARG A 194 1.83 -5.83 -4.09
N THR A 195 2.41 -6.86 -3.48
CA THR A 195 2.37 -8.23 -4.01
C THR A 195 2.06 -9.26 -2.92
N LYS A 196 1.28 -10.28 -3.29
CA LYS A 196 0.97 -11.44 -2.44
C LYS A 196 2.12 -12.44 -2.36
N LYS A 197 3.13 -12.30 -3.23
CA LYS A 197 4.38 -13.10 -3.23
C LYS A 197 5.48 -12.36 -2.47
N ALA A 198 6.68 -12.94 -2.43
CA ALA A 198 7.86 -12.24 -1.92
C ALA A 198 8.15 -10.95 -2.72
N ILE A 199 8.74 -9.93 -2.07
CA ILE A 199 9.13 -8.64 -2.68
C ILE A 199 9.92 -8.80 -3.99
N PHE A 200 10.87 -9.73 -4.02
CA PHE A 200 11.75 -9.94 -5.18
C PHE A 200 11.16 -10.89 -6.23
N ALA A 201 9.95 -11.42 -6.00
CA ALA A 201 9.28 -12.29 -6.94
C ALA A 201 8.46 -11.50 -7.95
N PRO A 202 8.40 -11.91 -9.23
CA PRO A 202 7.56 -11.27 -10.23
C PRO A 202 6.06 -11.24 -9.85
N PRO A 203 5.35 -10.14 -10.18
CA PRO A 203 5.82 -9.01 -10.99
C PRO A 203 6.69 -8.01 -10.21
N TYR A 204 7.71 -7.48 -10.88
CA TYR A 204 8.54 -6.39 -10.36
C TYR A 204 7.80 -5.05 -10.39
N PRO A 205 8.11 -4.11 -9.49
CA PRO A 205 7.48 -2.79 -9.47
C PRO A 205 7.67 -2.07 -10.81
N SER A 206 6.72 -1.23 -11.19
CA SER A 206 6.89 -0.36 -12.35
C SER A 206 8.08 0.58 -12.14
N ALA A 207 8.78 0.95 -13.23
CA ALA A 207 9.91 1.88 -13.14
C ALA A 207 9.49 3.23 -12.53
N ARG A 208 8.25 3.68 -12.78
CA ARG A 208 7.70 4.91 -12.21
C ARG A 208 7.59 4.82 -10.69
N LEU A 209 7.04 3.72 -10.17
CA LEU A 209 6.93 3.47 -8.74
C LEU A 209 8.31 3.35 -8.07
N PHE A 210 9.20 2.57 -8.69
CA PHE A 210 10.53 2.36 -8.16
C PHE A 210 11.33 3.67 -8.06
N TRP A 211 11.39 4.44 -9.14
CA TRP A 211 12.14 5.71 -9.15
C TRP A 211 11.48 6.80 -8.31
N ALA A 212 10.14 6.81 -8.18
CA ALA A 212 9.46 7.70 -7.24
C ALA A 212 9.91 7.44 -5.81
N ILE A 213 9.92 6.17 -5.38
CA ILE A 213 10.38 5.80 -4.03
C ILE A 213 11.86 6.13 -3.86
N VAL A 214 12.73 5.75 -4.80
CA VAL A 214 14.16 6.07 -4.70
C VAL A 214 14.40 7.57 -4.59
N ALA A 215 13.69 8.38 -5.39
CA ALA A 215 13.83 9.84 -5.34
C ALA A 215 13.39 10.41 -3.99
N THR A 216 12.24 9.99 -3.45
CA THR A 216 11.76 10.49 -2.14
C THR A 216 12.63 10.01 -1.00
N GLN A 217 13.22 8.82 -1.10
CA GLN A 217 14.22 8.32 -0.14
C GLN A 217 15.52 9.13 -0.16
N VAL A 218 16.02 9.47 -1.35
CA VAL A 218 17.19 10.35 -1.48
C VAL A 218 16.89 11.71 -0.86
N VAL A 219 15.72 12.30 -1.13
CA VAL A 219 15.31 13.56 -0.53
C VAL A 219 15.23 13.44 1.00
N ALA A 220 14.59 12.41 1.54
CA ALA A 220 14.49 12.18 2.99
C ALA A 220 15.88 12.10 3.65
N VAL A 221 16.81 11.36 3.05
CA VAL A 221 18.20 11.25 3.55
C VAL A 221 18.92 12.60 3.49
N LEU A 222 18.75 13.37 2.42
CA LEU A 222 19.35 14.71 2.31
C LEU A 222 18.79 15.69 3.34
N LEU A 223 17.48 15.66 3.62
CA LEU A 223 16.87 16.47 4.68
C LEU A 223 17.50 16.15 6.04
N CYS A 224 17.70 14.87 6.34
CA CYS A 224 18.30 14.41 7.59
C CYS A 224 19.81 14.71 7.69
N LEU A 225 20.55 14.62 6.58
CA LEU A 225 21.98 14.92 6.55
C LEU A 225 22.27 16.42 6.71
N TYR A 226 21.48 17.28 6.07
CA TYR A 226 21.71 18.72 6.07
C TYR A 226 20.88 19.49 7.10
N GLY A 227 19.97 18.82 7.82
CA GLY A 227 19.14 19.45 8.85
C GLY A 227 18.14 20.46 8.30
N VAL A 228 17.55 20.18 7.13
CA VAL A 228 16.57 21.10 6.52
C VAL A 228 15.20 20.84 7.12
N GLY A 229 14.78 21.66 8.08
CA GLY A 229 13.50 21.52 8.78
C GLY A 229 13.46 20.38 9.80
N VAL A 230 14.60 19.73 10.04
CA VAL A 230 14.84 18.67 11.04
C VAL A 230 16.25 18.85 11.61
N ASP A 231 16.59 18.18 12.71
CA ASP A 231 17.93 18.26 13.27
C ASP A 231 18.90 17.39 12.45
N ALA A 232 20.07 17.93 12.10
CA ALA A 232 21.04 17.18 11.29
C ALA A 232 21.57 15.97 12.09
N VAL A 233 21.54 14.78 11.48
CA VAL A 233 21.95 13.52 12.12
C VAL A 233 23.24 12.96 11.50
N PRO A 234 24.08 12.27 12.30
CA PRO A 234 25.28 11.62 11.78
C PRO A 234 24.94 10.59 10.70
N GLY A 235 25.73 10.52 9.63
CA GLY A 235 25.54 9.55 8.55
C GLY A 235 25.57 8.09 9.01
N ALA A 236 26.31 7.78 10.08
CA ALA A 236 26.31 6.45 10.70
C ALA A 236 24.94 6.06 11.26
N ALA A 237 24.21 7.01 11.88
CA ALA A 237 22.87 6.78 12.40
C ALA A 237 21.87 6.51 11.27
N ILE A 238 21.99 7.25 10.15
CA ILE A 238 21.19 7.02 8.92
C ILE A 238 21.38 5.60 8.40
N VAL A 239 22.62 5.12 8.29
CA VAL A 239 22.90 3.74 7.89
C VAL A 239 22.28 2.74 8.87
N GLY A 240 22.35 3.03 10.18
CA GLY A 240 21.68 2.25 11.22
C GLY A 240 20.17 2.12 11.01
N VAL A 241 19.49 3.23 10.68
CA VAL A 241 18.05 3.24 10.34
C VAL A 241 17.76 2.33 9.15
N TRP A 242 18.54 2.44 8.06
CA TRP A 242 18.35 1.60 6.87
C TRP A 242 18.54 0.12 7.18
N LEU A 243 19.58 -0.25 7.93
CA LEU A 243 19.81 -1.64 8.32
C LEU A 243 18.67 -2.18 9.19
N TYR A 244 18.17 -1.35 10.11
CA TYR A 244 17.03 -1.69 10.96
C TYR A 244 15.77 -1.96 10.12
N CYS A 245 15.41 -1.05 9.22
CA CYS A 245 14.25 -1.22 8.36
C CYS A 245 14.40 -2.44 7.43
N LEU A 246 15.58 -2.67 6.84
CA LEU A 246 15.83 -3.83 5.99
C LEU A 246 15.69 -5.16 6.75
N LEU A 247 16.10 -5.21 8.01
CA LEU A 247 15.86 -6.36 8.89
C LEU A 247 14.35 -6.59 9.10
N TRP A 248 13.61 -5.52 9.38
CA TRP A 248 12.16 -5.60 9.60
C TRP A 248 11.36 -5.96 8.36
N VAL A 249 11.84 -5.58 7.16
CA VAL A 249 11.27 -6.08 5.90
C VAL A 249 11.28 -7.60 5.85
N VAL A 250 12.36 -8.25 6.32
CA VAL A 250 12.41 -9.72 6.35
C VAL A 250 11.32 -10.28 7.27
N ALA A 251 11.13 -9.69 8.45
CA ALA A 251 10.07 -10.10 9.38
C ALA A 251 8.68 -9.89 8.78
N ALA A 252 8.42 -8.72 8.18
CA ALA A 252 7.17 -8.39 7.51
C ALA A 252 6.87 -9.36 6.34
N GLU A 253 7.88 -9.68 5.53
CA GLU A 253 7.76 -10.65 4.42
C GLU A 253 7.41 -12.06 4.92
N ILE A 254 8.03 -12.52 6.02
CA ILE A 254 7.72 -13.83 6.61
C ILE A 254 6.25 -13.89 7.01
N VAL A 255 5.77 -12.90 7.76
CA VAL A 255 4.36 -12.87 8.22
C VAL A 255 3.40 -12.80 7.04
N LYS A 256 3.68 -11.93 6.06
CA LYS A 256 2.89 -11.81 4.82
C LYS A 256 2.80 -13.14 4.08
N ILE A 257 3.93 -13.83 3.90
CA ILE A 257 3.97 -15.11 3.17
C ILE A 257 3.19 -16.19 3.93
N ILE A 258 3.32 -16.26 5.26
CA ILE A 258 2.55 -17.19 6.09
C ILE A 258 1.05 -16.92 5.93
N TYR A 259 0.63 -15.65 6.05
CA TYR A 259 -0.76 -15.24 5.90
C TYR A 259 -1.34 -15.71 4.55
N TRP A 260 -0.69 -15.37 3.43
CA TRP A 260 -1.21 -15.72 2.11
C TRP A 260 -1.16 -17.23 1.81
N ARG A 261 -0.21 -17.98 2.39
CA ARG A 261 -0.20 -19.44 2.32
C ARG A 261 -1.40 -20.05 3.04
N LEU A 262 -1.74 -19.56 4.23
CA LEU A 262 -2.89 -20.02 5.01
C LEU A 262 -4.22 -19.64 4.34
N ALA A 263 -4.34 -18.40 3.88
CA ALA A 263 -5.51 -17.92 3.16
C ALA A 263 -5.76 -18.74 1.88
N GLY A 264 -4.71 -19.00 1.09
CA GLY A 264 -4.82 -19.81 -0.12
C GLY A 264 -5.20 -21.27 0.11
N ARG A 265 -4.81 -21.87 1.26
CA ARG A 265 -5.26 -23.22 1.65
C ARG A 265 -6.76 -23.25 1.96
N ARG A 266 -7.26 -22.24 2.69
CA ARG A 266 -8.68 -22.13 3.04
C ARG A 266 -9.56 -21.98 1.79
N GLU A 267 -9.13 -21.17 0.82
CA GLU A 267 -9.85 -21.03 -0.45
C GLU A 267 -9.91 -22.34 -1.26
N LYS A 268 -8.79 -23.07 -1.34
CA LYS A 268 -8.75 -24.38 -2.01
C LYS A 268 -9.64 -25.41 -1.31
N SER A 269 -9.66 -25.43 0.02
CA SER A 269 -10.51 -26.34 0.81
C SER A 269 -12.00 -26.03 0.63
N LEU A 270 -12.41 -24.76 0.65
CA LEU A 270 -13.80 -24.36 0.39
C LEU A 270 -14.23 -24.69 -1.04
N ALA A 271 -13.34 -24.48 -2.02
CA ALA A 271 -13.60 -24.86 -3.40
C ALA A 271 -13.74 -26.39 -3.58
N ALA A 272 -12.93 -27.19 -2.88
CA ALA A 272 -13.02 -28.65 -2.92
C ALA A 272 -14.28 -29.18 -2.21
N GLY A 273 -14.65 -28.61 -1.05
CA GLY A 273 -15.86 -29.00 -0.31
C GLY A 273 -17.17 -28.61 -1.02
N GLY A 274 -17.19 -27.48 -1.74
CA GLY A 274 -18.32 -27.07 -2.56
C GLY A 274 -18.58 -27.97 -3.77
N VAL A 275 -17.54 -28.64 -4.29
CA VAL A 275 -17.67 -29.64 -5.36
C VAL A 275 -18.24 -30.96 -4.82
N ALA A 276 -17.95 -31.33 -3.57
CA ALA A 276 -18.45 -32.56 -2.95
C ALA A 276 -19.93 -32.51 -2.55
N LEU A 277 -20.54 -31.32 -2.44
CA LEU A 277 -21.96 -31.13 -2.15
C LEU A 277 -22.82 -30.88 -3.40
N ALA A 278 -22.19 -30.80 -4.58
CA ALA A 278 -22.84 -30.51 -5.86
C ALA A 278 -22.76 -31.67 -6.86
N GLY A 279 -22.27 -32.84 -6.43
CA GLY A 279 -22.31 -34.11 -7.16
C GLY A 279 -23.15 -35.12 -6.41
#